data_AF-A0A5J5LJP9-F1
#
_entry.id   AF-A0A5J5LJP9-F1
#
_cell.length_a   1.000
_cell.length_b   1.000
_cell.length_c   1.000
_cell.angle_alpha   90.00
_cell.angle_beta   90.00
_cell.angle_gamma   90.00
#
_symmetry.space_group_name_H-M   'P 1'
#
loop_
_entity.id
_entity.type
_entity.pdbx_description
1 polymer ?
#
loop_
_entity_poly.entity_id
_entity_poly.type
_entity_poly.pdbx_seq_one_letter_code
_entity_poly.pdbx_strand_id
1 'polypeptide(L)'
;MSDNDTDDVRTDGSGTSIVSPDDETPAWSERKERTQGLSRLTYEYFERARREDQDLRQQSDYVERDVLAFPAWPHEMMRNIALTSFFVGMILFVSATLPPEMPNPANSAVTPAIILPDWYLYWSFGLLKLGPLNPELSILGGSKLMADRTYGVLANVVVVGFVAIVPFLNKGSARRPVEQPFWAAVGMSGVIFSLTIAALSIKNLVPMDSHLLFDLTFLVPIVSATITYAVLKTMREGYMFDLNRRYYRLRPPK
;
A
#
# COMPACT_ATOMS: atom_id res chain seq x y z
N MET A 1 3.45 55.37 -1.00
CA MET A 1 2.03 54.93 -0.97
C MET A 1 2.06 53.48 -0.57
N SER A 2 1.50 53.14 0.58
CA SER A 2 1.50 51.79 1.15
C SER A 2 0.36 50.96 0.55
N ASP A 3 0.67 49.83 -0.07
CA ASP A 3 -0.31 48.75 -0.30
C ASP A 3 -0.04 47.65 0.73
N ASN A 4 -0.80 47.72 1.83
CA ASN A 4 -0.97 46.62 2.77
C ASN A 4 -2.42 46.15 2.56
N ASP A 5 -2.60 45.22 1.63
CA ASP A 5 -3.88 44.55 1.42
C ASP A 5 -3.76 43.12 1.96
N THR A 6 -3.77 43.03 3.29
CA THR A 6 -4.04 41.77 4.00
C THR A 6 -5.54 41.71 4.23
N ASP A 7 -6.26 41.22 3.22
CA ASP A 7 -7.65 40.78 3.36
C ASP A 7 -7.65 39.52 4.23
N ASP A 8 -7.63 39.71 5.55
CA ASP A 8 -7.87 38.65 6.52
C ASP A 8 -9.24 38.03 6.26
N VAL A 9 -9.25 36.71 6.08
CA VAL A 9 -10.46 35.92 5.87
C VAL A 9 -11.35 36.07 7.11
N ARG A 10 -12.39 36.89 6.98
CA ARG A 10 -13.37 37.14 8.06
C ARG A 10 -14.26 35.91 8.22
N THR A 11 -14.19 35.29 9.40
CA THR A 11 -15.25 34.43 9.90
C THR A 11 -16.55 35.23 10.01
N ASP A 12 -17.68 34.57 9.80
CA ASP A 12 -19.04 35.12 9.69
C ASP A 12 -19.58 35.76 10.99
N GLY A 13 -18.75 35.90 12.02
CA GLY A 13 -19.05 36.60 13.26
C GLY A 13 -18.91 38.11 13.12
N SER A 14 -19.90 38.77 12.50
CA SER A 14 -20.00 40.23 12.54
C SER A 14 -20.28 40.72 13.97
N GLY A 15 -19.27 41.30 14.62
CA GLY A 15 -19.41 42.07 15.86
C GLY A 15 -18.91 41.31 17.09
N THR A 16 -17.82 41.81 17.67
CA THR A 16 -17.03 41.25 18.78
C THR A 16 -16.18 40.04 18.38
N SER A 17 -14.85 40.24 18.36
CA SER A 17 -13.87 39.16 18.29
C SER A 17 -14.07 38.26 19.50
N ILE A 18 -14.84 37.18 19.33
CA ILE A 18 -15.13 36.21 20.39
C ILE A 18 -13.85 35.45 20.77
N VAL A 19 -12.95 35.27 19.82
CA VAL A 19 -11.61 34.70 20.00
C VAL A 19 -10.62 35.86 20.09
N SER A 20 -9.79 35.90 21.14
CA SER A 20 -8.76 36.94 21.26
C SER A 20 -7.78 36.82 20.08
N PRO A 21 -7.38 37.93 19.43
CA PRO A 21 -6.37 37.91 18.36
C PRO A 21 -5.01 37.42 18.86
N ASP A 22 -4.73 37.64 20.14
CA ASP A 22 -3.47 37.31 20.75
C ASP A 22 -3.51 35.88 21.31
N ASP A 23 -2.47 35.11 21.03
CA ASP A 23 -2.30 33.69 21.40
C ASP A 23 -2.18 33.45 22.92
N GLU A 24 -2.54 34.44 23.72
CA GLU A 24 -2.48 34.41 25.18
C GLU A 24 -3.67 33.63 25.73
N THR A 25 -3.36 32.51 26.39
CA THR A 25 -4.37 31.82 27.20
C THR A 25 -4.69 32.69 28.42
N PRO A 26 -5.97 33.04 28.67
CA PRO A 26 -6.33 33.85 29.82
C PRO A 26 -5.86 33.20 31.12
N ALA A 27 -5.39 34.04 32.04
CA ALA A 27 -4.88 33.60 33.33
C ALA A 27 -5.95 32.83 34.12
N TRP A 28 -5.55 31.97 35.05
CA TRP A 28 -6.50 31.20 35.84
C TRP A 28 -7.51 32.08 36.59
N SER A 29 -7.09 33.26 37.06
CA SER A 29 -7.96 34.26 37.70
C SER A 29 -9.01 34.80 36.73
N GLU A 30 -8.59 35.23 35.54
CA GLU A 30 -9.48 35.72 34.47
C GLU A 30 -10.48 34.64 34.01
N ARG A 31 -10.05 33.37 33.99
CA ARG A 31 -10.94 32.23 33.69
C ARG A 31 -12.01 32.04 34.76
N LYS A 32 -11.71 32.30 36.03
CA LYS A 32 -12.69 32.21 37.12
C LYS A 32 -13.65 33.39 37.14
N GLU A 33 -13.20 34.56 36.74
CA GLU A 33 -14.04 35.76 36.66
C GLU A 33 -15.00 35.73 35.47
N ARG A 34 -14.63 35.07 34.35
CA ARG A 34 -15.53 34.84 33.21
C ARG A 34 -16.64 33.86 33.56
N THR A 35 -17.79 34.38 33.98
CA THR A 35 -19.04 33.60 34.15
C THR A 35 -19.80 33.46 32.83
N GLN A 36 -19.15 32.96 31.78
CA GLN A 36 -19.82 32.74 30.50
C GLN A 36 -20.52 31.38 30.46
N GLY A 37 -21.70 31.32 29.83
CA GLY A 37 -22.48 30.08 29.72
C GLY A 37 -21.79 29.01 28.87
N LEU A 38 -22.09 27.73 29.13
CA LEU A 38 -21.51 26.56 28.44
C LEU A 38 -21.63 26.66 26.91
N SER A 39 -22.75 27.18 26.40
CA SER A 39 -23.00 27.36 24.97
C SER A 39 -22.01 28.32 24.31
N ARG A 40 -21.66 29.42 25.00
CA ARG A 40 -20.68 30.39 24.52
C ARG A 40 -19.29 29.78 24.49
N LEU A 41 -18.82 29.18 25.59
CA LEU A 41 -17.53 28.50 25.65
C LEU A 41 -17.39 27.42 24.57
N THR A 42 -18.46 26.66 24.32
CA THR A 42 -18.50 25.64 23.27
C THR A 42 -18.34 26.28 21.88
N TYR A 43 -19.01 27.41 21.64
CA TYR A 43 -18.87 28.16 20.41
C TYR A 43 -17.44 28.72 20.24
N GLU A 44 -16.87 29.38 21.27
CA GLU A 44 -15.50 29.95 21.19
C GLU A 44 -14.47 28.84 20.92
N TYR A 45 -14.66 27.66 21.53
CA TYR A 45 -13.82 26.49 21.29
C TYR A 45 -13.89 26.01 19.83
N PHE A 46 -15.09 25.86 19.27
CA PHE A 46 -15.26 25.40 17.89
C PHE A 46 -14.75 26.42 16.87
N GLU A 47 -14.94 27.71 17.13
CA GLU A 47 -14.40 28.79 16.29
C GLU A 47 -12.86 28.80 16.31
N ARG A 48 -12.26 28.74 17.51
CA ARG A 48 -10.80 28.65 17.63
C ARG A 48 -10.22 27.43 16.92
N ALA A 49 -10.84 26.26 17.10
CA ALA A 49 -10.41 25.04 16.42
C ALA A 49 -10.53 25.14 14.89
N ARG A 50 -11.55 25.83 14.36
CA ARG A 50 -11.70 26.06 12.91
C ARG A 50 -10.64 27.02 12.38
N ARG A 51 -10.35 28.09 13.13
CA ARG A 51 -9.32 29.07 12.77
C ARG A 51 -7.92 28.45 12.79
N GLU A 52 -7.56 27.73 13.85
CA GLU A 52 -6.29 26.99 13.94
C GLU A 52 -6.13 25.99 12.77
N ASP A 53 -7.20 25.28 12.38
CA ASP A 53 -7.16 24.37 11.21
C ASP A 53 -7.02 25.12 9.88
N GLN A 54 -7.58 26.34 9.75
CA GLN A 54 -7.39 27.19 8.57
C GLN A 54 -5.98 27.77 8.49
N ASP A 55 -5.44 28.27 9.61
CA ASP A 55 -4.08 28.80 9.69
C ASP A 55 -3.06 27.71 9.38
N LEU A 56 -3.25 26.49 9.93
CA LEU A 56 -2.43 25.33 9.59
C LEU A 56 -2.51 24.97 8.10
N ARG A 57 -3.69 25.10 7.46
CA ARG A 57 -3.84 24.84 6.02
C ARG A 57 -3.15 25.91 5.17
N GLN A 58 -3.30 27.18 5.53
CA GLN A 58 -2.64 28.29 4.82
C GLN A 58 -1.12 28.23 4.97
N GLN A 59 -0.62 27.89 6.17
CA GLN A 59 0.81 27.64 6.37
C GLN A 59 1.30 26.39 5.61
N SER A 60 0.44 25.38 5.45
CA SER A 60 0.80 24.13 4.75
C SER A 60 0.89 24.24 3.23
N ASP A 61 0.35 25.30 2.61
CA ASP A 61 0.45 25.50 1.15
C ASP A 61 1.88 25.88 0.71
N TYR A 62 2.77 26.26 1.64
CA TYR A 62 4.16 26.68 1.34
C TYR A 62 5.27 25.93 2.09
N VAL A 63 4.96 25.05 3.04
CA VAL A 63 6.00 24.27 3.72
C VAL A 63 6.31 23.02 2.91
N GLU A 64 7.40 23.09 2.15
CA GLU A 64 8.23 21.96 1.77
C GLU A 64 8.22 20.96 2.93
N ARG A 65 7.43 19.89 2.78
CA ARG A 65 7.03 19.03 3.88
C ARG A 65 8.27 18.56 4.61
N ASP A 66 8.59 19.16 5.77
CA ASP A 66 9.80 18.85 6.53
C ASP A 66 9.88 17.35 6.68
N VAL A 67 10.78 16.75 5.89
CA VAL A 67 10.98 15.32 5.93
C VAL A 67 11.73 15.11 7.23
N LEU A 68 11.01 14.67 8.26
CA LEU A 68 11.57 14.20 9.51
C LEU A 68 12.48 12.99 9.22
N ALA A 69 13.67 13.26 8.73
CA ALA A 69 14.69 12.29 8.35
C ALA A 69 16.06 12.79 8.81
N PHE A 70 16.97 11.85 9.00
CA PHE A 70 18.35 12.18 9.23
C PHE A 70 19.06 12.48 7.90
N PRO A 71 20.08 13.35 7.90
CA PRO A 71 20.85 13.61 6.70
C PRO A 71 21.49 12.32 6.20
N ALA A 72 21.59 12.20 4.86
CA ALA A 72 22.10 11.01 4.17
C ALA A 72 23.47 10.57 4.71
N TRP A 73 24.31 11.55 5.07
CA TRP A 73 25.57 11.33 5.75
C TRP A 73 25.57 12.02 7.13
N PRO A 74 26.11 11.39 8.19
CA PRO A 74 26.60 10.01 8.25
C PRO A 74 25.52 8.99 8.63
N HIS A 75 24.39 9.43 9.18
CA HIS A 75 23.43 8.58 9.89
C HIS A 75 22.81 7.50 8.98
N GLU A 76 22.22 7.90 7.87
CA GLU A 76 21.58 6.97 6.93
C GLU A 76 22.60 6.07 6.23
N MET A 77 23.77 6.60 5.85
CA MET A 77 24.84 5.83 5.21
C MET A 77 25.37 4.72 6.12
N MET A 78 25.70 5.02 7.38
CA MET A 78 26.21 4.02 8.31
C MET A 78 25.20 2.91 8.57
N ARG A 79 23.91 3.26 8.71
CA ARG A 79 22.83 2.28 8.80
C ARG A 79 22.76 1.39 7.54
N ASN A 80 22.82 2.01 6.36
CA ASN A 80 22.73 1.27 5.09
C ASN A 80 23.95 0.36 4.86
N ILE A 81 25.16 0.77 5.26
CA ILE A 81 26.36 -0.07 5.19
C ILE A 81 26.26 -1.26 6.16
N ALA A 82 25.75 -1.04 7.37
CA ALA A 82 25.52 -2.12 8.33
C ALA A 82 24.52 -3.15 7.79
N LEU A 83 23.38 -2.67 7.25
CA LEU A 83 22.38 -3.54 6.61
C LEU A 83 22.93 -4.27 5.38
N THR A 84 23.68 -3.57 4.52
CA THR A 84 24.29 -4.18 3.33
C THR A 84 25.30 -5.25 3.71
N SER A 85 26.19 -4.96 4.67
CA SER A 85 27.17 -5.93 5.20
C SER A 85 26.48 -7.16 5.79
N PHE A 86 25.38 -6.96 6.52
CA PHE A 86 24.58 -8.07 7.06
C PHE A 86 24.01 -8.96 5.95
N PHE A 87 23.36 -8.40 4.92
CA PHE A 87 22.80 -9.18 3.82
C PHE A 87 23.88 -9.85 2.96
N VAL A 88 25.01 -9.19 2.71
CA VAL A 88 26.16 -9.81 2.02
C VAL A 88 26.70 -10.99 2.83
N GLY A 89 26.86 -10.82 4.14
CA GLY A 89 27.25 -11.91 5.05
C GLY A 89 26.28 -13.09 4.99
N MET A 90 24.97 -12.82 5.00
CA MET A 90 23.94 -13.85 4.87
C MET A 90 24.02 -14.60 3.52
N ILE A 91 24.22 -13.89 2.40
CA ILE A 91 24.36 -14.51 1.08
C ILE A 91 25.61 -15.41 1.03
N LEU A 92 26.76 -14.93 1.53
CA LEU A 92 27.99 -15.72 1.60
C LEU A 92 27.82 -16.95 2.49
N PHE A 93 27.15 -16.79 3.64
CA PHE A 93 26.86 -17.89 4.55
C PHE A 93 25.97 -18.96 3.90
N VAL A 94 24.88 -18.57 3.23
CA VAL A 94 24.01 -19.51 2.51
C VAL A 94 24.76 -20.19 1.36
N SER A 95 25.53 -19.44 0.57
CA SER A 95 26.33 -20.00 -0.53
C SER A 95 27.39 -20.99 -0.06
N ALA A 96 27.95 -20.81 1.14
CA ALA A 96 28.95 -21.71 1.70
C ALA A 96 28.33 -22.96 2.36
N THR A 97 27.14 -22.82 2.97
CA THR A 97 26.46 -23.92 3.68
C THR A 97 25.62 -24.80 2.76
N LEU A 98 25.08 -24.23 1.68
CA LEU A 98 24.23 -24.90 0.70
C LEU A 98 24.75 -24.59 -0.72
N PRO A 99 25.92 -25.12 -1.11
CA PRO A 99 26.44 -24.92 -2.46
C PRO A 99 25.49 -25.54 -3.49
N PRO A 100 25.22 -24.87 -4.62
CA PRO A 100 24.34 -25.41 -5.65
C PRO A 100 24.96 -26.64 -6.31
N GLU A 101 24.13 -27.65 -6.61
CA GLU A 101 24.57 -28.80 -7.40
C GLU A 101 24.88 -28.36 -8.84
N MET A 102 25.99 -28.86 -9.41
CA MET A 102 26.32 -28.64 -10.81
C MET A 102 25.61 -29.69 -11.67
N PRO A 103 24.61 -29.31 -12.49
CA PRO A 103 23.92 -30.27 -13.34
C PRO A 103 24.84 -30.80 -14.44
N ASN A 104 24.47 -31.97 -14.99
CA ASN A 104 25.15 -32.53 -16.15
C ASN A 104 25.11 -31.55 -17.35
N PRO A 105 26.08 -31.64 -18.28
CA PRO A 105 26.05 -30.86 -19.51
C PRO A 105 24.73 -31.02 -20.27
N ALA A 106 24.29 -29.95 -20.94
CA ALA A 106 23.05 -29.93 -21.70
C ALA A 106 23.04 -31.05 -22.77
N ASN A 107 21.98 -31.86 -22.78
CA ASN A 107 21.81 -32.95 -23.73
C ASN A 107 20.44 -32.83 -24.41
N SER A 108 20.42 -32.55 -25.71
CA SER A 108 19.17 -32.42 -26.48
C SER A 108 18.39 -33.73 -26.65
N ALA A 109 19.02 -34.89 -26.43
CA ALA A 109 18.38 -36.20 -26.58
C ALA A 109 17.65 -36.68 -25.31
N VAL A 110 17.86 -36.02 -24.16
CA VAL A 110 17.30 -36.45 -22.87
C VAL A 110 16.62 -35.29 -22.18
N THR A 111 15.32 -35.44 -21.87
CA THR A 111 14.58 -34.47 -21.05
C THR A 111 14.59 -34.94 -19.59
N PRO A 112 15.12 -34.13 -18.64
CA PRO A 112 15.03 -34.45 -17.22
C PRO A 112 13.58 -34.60 -16.75
N ALA A 113 13.34 -35.52 -15.81
CA ALA A 113 11.99 -35.75 -15.27
C ALA A 113 11.41 -34.52 -14.53
N ILE A 114 12.29 -33.71 -13.93
CA ILE A 114 11.93 -32.46 -13.26
C ILE A 114 12.61 -31.33 -14.02
N ILE A 115 11.84 -30.59 -14.82
CA ILE A 115 12.27 -29.38 -15.52
C ILE A 115 11.46 -28.19 -15.01
N LEU A 116 12.04 -27.51 -14.03
CA LEU A 116 11.45 -26.36 -13.36
C LEU A 116 12.37 -25.16 -13.56
N PRO A 117 11.83 -23.95 -13.85
CA PRO A 117 12.65 -22.74 -13.87
C PRO A 117 13.04 -22.34 -12.44
N ASP A 118 13.80 -21.26 -12.29
CA ASP A 118 14.08 -20.72 -10.96
C ASP A 118 12.79 -20.29 -10.24
N TRP A 119 12.82 -20.33 -8.90
CA TRP A 119 11.66 -20.09 -8.06
C TRP A 119 10.97 -18.74 -8.29
N TYR A 120 11.73 -17.70 -8.65
CA TYR A 120 11.20 -16.36 -8.93
C TYR A 120 10.43 -16.29 -10.26
N LEU A 121 10.53 -17.32 -11.11
CA LEU A 121 9.79 -17.46 -12.38
C LEU A 121 8.57 -18.38 -12.25
N TYR A 122 8.37 -19.04 -11.11
CA TYR A 122 7.24 -19.97 -10.91
C TYR A 122 5.89 -19.32 -11.15
N TRP A 123 5.70 -18.06 -10.77
CA TRP A 123 4.43 -17.38 -11.00
C TRP A 123 4.10 -17.25 -12.50
N SER A 124 5.11 -16.89 -13.32
CA SER A 124 4.98 -16.71 -14.76
C SER A 124 4.86 -18.05 -15.49
N PHE A 125 5.64 -19.05 -15.05
CA PHE A 125 5.55 -20.42 -15.56
C PHE A 125 4.20 -21.07 -15.22
N GLY A 126 3.63 -20.78 -14.06
CA GLY A 126 2.30 -21.25 -13.65
C GLY A 126 1.19 -20.75 -14.59
N LEU A 127 1.33 -19.56 -15.17
CA LEU A 127 0.39 -19.03 -16.17
C LEU A 127 0.39 -19.83 -17.48
N LEU A 128 1.41 -20.65 -17.76
CA LEU A 128 1.38 -21.60 -18.89
C LEU A 128 0.50 -22.82 -18.62
N LYS A 129 0.10 -23.05 -17.37
CA LYS A 129 -0.73 -24.20 -16.95
C LYS A 129 -2.23 -23.87 -16.90
N LEU A 130 -2.66 -22.81 -17.58
CA LEU A 130 -4.05 -22.36 -17.64
C LEU A 130 -4.89 -23.06 -18.71
N GLY A 131 -4.47 -24.24 -19.18
CA GLY A 131 -5.17 -25.02 -20.20
C GLY A 131 -6.68 -25.21 -19.93
N PRO A 132 -7.14 -25.47 -18.68
CA PRO A 132 -8.57 -25.56 -18.38
C PRO A 132 -9.38 -24.27 -18.59
N LEU A 133 -8.74 -23.09 -18.62
CA LEU A 133 -9.40 -21.80 -18.88
C LEU A 133 -9.41 -21.41 -20.35
N ASN A 134 -8.72 -22.17 -21.21
CA ASN A 134 -8.64 -21.88 -22.63
C ASN A 134 -10.01 -22.14 -23.28
N PRO A 135 -10.70 -21.11 -23.82
CA PRO A 135 -12.05 -21.27 -24.34
C PRO A 135 -12.07 -22.17 -25.58
N GLU A 136 -12.99 -23.13 -25.59
CA GLU A 136 -13.27 -23.98 -26.74
C GLU A 136 -14.38 -23.36 -27.59
N LEU A 137 -14.14 -23.27 -28.91
CA LEU A 137 -15.16 -22.82 -29.85
C LEU A 137 -16.06 -23.99 -30.20
N SER A 138 -17.23 -24.07 -29.56
CA SER A 138 -18.26 -25.07 -29.85
C SER A 138 -18.76 -25.00 -31.30
N ILE A 139 -18.66 -23.83 -31.95
CA ILE A 139 -19.04 -23.58 -33.34
C ILE A 139 -18.08 -24.26 -34.35
N LEU A 140 -16.84 -24.54 -33.97
CA LEU A 140 -15.84 -25.24 -34.79
C LEU A 140 -15.68 -26.72 -34.41
N GLY A 141 -16.66 -27.32 -33.73
CA GLY A 141 -16.61 -28.73 -33.33
C GLY A 141 -15.70 -29.03 -32.13
N GLY A 142 -15.49 -28.04 -31.25
CA GLY A 142 -14.72 -28.23 -30.01
C GLY A 142 -13.22 -27.97 -30.13
N SER A 143 -12.76 -27.37 -31.24
CA SER A 143 -11.37 -26.92 -31.34
C SER A 143 -11.12 -25.75 -30.39
N LYS A 144 -10.04 -25.82 -29.61
CA LYS A 144 -9.56 -24.71 -28.76
C LYS A 144 -9.30 -23.46 -29.60
N LEU A 145 -9.65 -22.28 -29.08
CA LEU A 145 -9.45 -20.99 -29.75
C LEU A 145 -7.98 -20.75 -30.14
N MET A 146 -7.05 -21.12 -29.24
CA MET A 146 -5.60 -20.98 -29.41
C MET A 146 -4.88 -22.17 -28.77
N ALA A 147 -3.60 -22.35 -29.07
CA ALA A 147 -2.79 -23.35 -28.37
C ALA A 147 -2.61 -22.97 -26.89
N ASP A 148 -2.57 -23.95 -26.00
CA ASP A 148 -2.46 -23.71 -24.54
C ASP A 148 -1.20 -22.90 -24.19
N ARG A 149 -0.09 -23.11 -24.91
CA ARG A 149 1.13 -22.31 -24.75
C ARG A 149 0.91 -20.84 -25.11
N THR A 150 0.27 -20.57 -26.25
CA THR A 150 0.00 -19.18 -26.67
C THR A 150 -0.96 -18.48 -25.72
N TYR A 151 -1.95 -19.21 -25.19
CA TYR A 151 -2.87 -18.68 -24.18
C TYR A 151 -2.13 -18.28 -22.90
N GLY A 152 -1.23 -19.14 -22.39
CA GLY A 152 -0.45 -18.82 -21.19
C GLY A 152 0.54 -17.66 -21.37
N VAL A 153 1.12 -17.50 -22.56
CA VAL A 153 1.96 -16.33 -22.88
C VAL A 153 1.12 -15.04 -22.89
N LEU A 154 -0.07 -15.07 -23.48
CA LEU A 154 -1.00 -13.93 -23.44
C LEU A 154 -1.43 -13.60 -22.00
N ALA A 155 -1.66 -14.61 -21.16
CA ALA A 155 -2.00 -14.40 -19.75
C ALA A 155 -0.91 -13.64 -18.99
N ASN A 156 0.38 -13.84 -19.31
CA ASN A 156 1.48 -13.05 -18.74
C ASN A 156 1.35 -11.57 -19.12
N VAL A 157 1.07 -11.28 -20.39
CA VAL A 157 0.87 -9.90 -20.88
C VAL A 157 -0.30 -9.23 -20.13
N VAL A 158 -1.38 -9.96 -19.88
CA VAL A 158 -2.53 -9.45 -19.12
C VAL A 158 -2.15 -9.10 -17.68
N VAL A 159 -1.46 -9.99 -16.97
CA VAL A 159 -1.05 -9.77 -15.57
C VAL A 159 -0.08 -8.59 -15.46
N VAL A 160 0.96 -8.57 -16.30
CA VAL A 160 1.94 -7.47 -16.31
C VAL A 160 1.29 -6.16 -16.74
N GLY A 161 0.40 -6.20 -17.74
CA GLY A 161 -0.35 -5.04 -18.21
C GLY A 161 -1.24 -4.45 -17.11
N PHE A 162 -1.92 -5.30 -16.33
CA PHE A 162 -2.69 -4.84 -15.18
C PHE A 162 -1.80 -4.12 -14.17
N VAL A 163 -0.67 -4.72 -13.76
CA VAL A 163 0.27 -4.12 -12.80
C VAL A 163 0.82 -2.78 -13.32
N ALA A 164 1.15 -2.70 -14.62
CA ALA A 164 1.65 -1.47 -15.24
C ALA A 164 0.62 -0.33 -15.24
N ILE A 165 -0.68 -0.65 -15.30
CA ILE A 165 -1.78 0.31 -15.33
C ILE A 165 -2.19 0.77 -13.92
N VAL A 166 -1.90 -0.01 -12.87
CA VAL A 166 -2.30 0.32 -11.47
C VAL A 166 -1.96 1.76 -11.05
N PRO A 167 -0.76 2.32 -11.31
CA PRO A 167 -0.43 3.70 -10.91
C PRO A 167 -1.33 4.76 -11.55
N PHE A 168 -1.90 4.49 -12.73
CA PHE A 168 -2.79 5.42 -13.44
C PHE A 168 -4.25 5.31 -12.98
N LEU A 169 -4.65 4.14 -12.47
CA LEU A 169 -5.97 3.91 -11.89
C LEU A 169 -6.05 4.44 -10.45
N ASN A 170 -5.00 4.20 -9.65
CA ASN A 170 -4.95 4.66 -8.27
C ASN A 170 -4.29 6.03 -8.15
N LYS A 171 -5.08 7.10 -8.28
CA LYS A 171 -4.63 8.49 -8.09
C LYS A 171 -4.58 8.93 -6.63
N GLY A 172 -4.92 8.06 -5.68
CA GLY A 172 -5.06 8.50 -4.30
C GLY A 172 -3.71 8.72 -3.61
N SER A 173 -3.57 9.85 -2.92
CA SER A 173 -2.34 10.27 -2.22
C SER A 173 -2.07 9.56 -0.88
N ALA A 174 -2.73 8.42 -0.64
CA ALA A 174 -2.65 7.73 0.64
C ALA A 174 -1.28 7.12 0.85
N ARG A 175 -0.79 7.19 2.08
CA ARG A 175 0.55 6.73 2.47
C ARG A 175 0.52 5.39 3.20
N ARG A 176 -0.65 4.98 3.70
CA ARG A 176 -0.82 3.76 4.51
C ARG A 176 -1.84 2.81 3.87
N PRO A 177 -1.63 1.48 3.93
CA PRO A 177 -2.60 0.51 3.41
C PRO A 177 -4.03 0.68 3.97
N VAL A 178 -4.13 1.04 5.26
CA VAL A 178 -5.42 1.27 5.95
C VAL A 178 -6.20 2.48 5.39
N GLU A 179 -5.53 3.47 4.80
CA GLU A 179 -6.19 4.64 4.22
C GLU A 179 -6.93 4.29 2.90
N GLN A 180 -6.43 3.30 2.16
CA GLN A 180 -7.03 2.79 0.93
C GLN A 180 -7.24 1.26 0.99
N PRO A 181 -8.23 0.80 1.79
CA PRO A 181 -8.43 -0.63 2.03
C PRO A 181 -8.73 -1.42 0.76
N PHE A 182 -9.38 -0.81 -0.24
CA PHE A 182 -9.67 -1.45 -1.52
C PHE A 182 -8.39 -1.75 -2.32
N TRP A 183 -7.55 -0.75 -2.56
CA TRP A 183 -6.31 -0.92 -3.32
C TRP A 183 -5.29 -1.81 -2.60
N ALA A 184 -5.24 -1.72 -1.26
CA ALA A 184 -4.45 -2.63 -0.45
C ALA A 184 -4.94 -4.08 -0.58
N ALA A 185 -6.25 -4.32 -0.60
CA ALA A 185 -6.82 -5.65 -0.82
C ALA A 185 -6.53 -6.19 -2.23
N VAL A 186 -6.59 -5.36 -3.27
CA VAL A 186 -6.20 -5.73 -4.64
C VAL A 186 -4.71 -6.12 -4.68
N GLY A 187 -3.84 -5.34 -4.02
CA GLY A 187 -2.42 -5.67 -3.90
C GLY A 187 -2.17 -7.00 -3.19
N MET A 188 -2.84 -7.24 -2.06
CA MET A 188 -2.75 -8.51 -1.35
C MET A 188 -3.28 -9.68 -2.18
N SER A 189 -4.38 -9.49 -2.91
CA SER A 189 -4.88 -10.48 -3.87
C SER A 189 -3.80 -10.85 -4.89
N GLY A 190 -3.06 -9.87 -5.41
CA GLY A 190 -1.96 -10.09 -6.36
C GLY A 190 -0.80 -10.89 -5.75
N VAL A 191 -0.41 -10.58 -4.51
CA VAL A 191 0.63 -11.34 -3.78
C VAL A 191 0.21 -12.79 -3.57
N ILE A 192 -1.01 -13.01 -3.09
CA ILE A 192 -1.55 -14.35 -2.86
C ILE A 192 -1.75 -15.11 -4.18
N PHE A 193 -2.18 -14.44 -5.24
CA PHE A 193 -2.24 -15.02 -6.57
C PHE A 193 -0.86 -15.46 -7.07
N SER A 194 0.18 -14.63 -6.91
CA SER A 194 1.57 -14.97 -7.27
C SER A 194 2.06 -16.23 -6.54
N LEU A 195 1.75 -16.37 -5.25
CA LEU A 195 2.13 -17.54 -4.47
C LEU A 195 1.35 -18.80 -4.89
N THR A 196 0.05 -18.68 -5.10
CA THR A 196 -0.81 -19.83 -5.45
C THR A 196 -0.58 -20.31 -6.89
N ILE A 197 -0.38 -19.40 -7.85
CA ILE A 197 -0.01 -19.76 -9.23
C ILE A 197 1.41 -20.33 -9.30
N ALA A 198 2.33 -19.89 -8.43
CA ALA A 198 3.64 -20.52 -8.26
C ALA A 198 3.51 -21.96 -7.71
N ALA A 199 2.61 -22.22 -6.76
CA ALA A 199 2.33 -23.57 -6.28
C ALA A 199 1.75 -24.46 -7.41
N LEU A 200 0.86 -23.93 -8.27
CA LEU A 200 0.36 -24.63 -9.46
C LEU A 200 1.49 -24.99 -10.44
N SER A 201 2.49 -24.12 -10.55
CA SER A 201 3.68 -24.35 -11.36
C SER A 201 4.48 -25.58 -10.92
N ILE A 202 4.41 -25.95 -9.63
CA ILE A 202 5.06 -27.13 -9.04
C ILE A 202 4.06 -28.19 -8.58
N LYS A 203 2.86 -28.26 -9.19
CA LYS A 203 1.79 -29.21 -8.79
C LYS A 203 2.22 -30.67 -8.61
N ASN A 204 3.28 -31.13 -9.28
CA ASN A 204 3.81 -32.48 -9.15
C ASN A 204 4.53 -32.74 -7.81
N LEU A 205 4.96 -31.67 -7.12
CA LEU A 205 5.65 -31.70 -5.83
C LEU A 205 4.71 -31.39 -4.67
N VAL A 206 3.53 -30.83 -4.95
CA VAL A 206 2.53 -30.51 -3.92
C VAL A 206 1.68 -31.75 -3.67
N PRO A 207 1.59 -32.26 -2.43
CA PRO A 207 0.80 -33.45 -2.10
C PRO A 207 -0.70 -33.11 -2.02
N MET A 208 -1.28 -32.66 -3.13
CA MET A 208 -2.66 -32.20 -3.23
C MET A 208 -3.24 -32.58 -4.60
N ASP A 209 -4.56 -32.80 -4.66
CA ASP A 209 -5.24 -33.03 -5.93
C ASP A 209 -5.04 -31.84 -6.90
N SER A 210 -4.77 -32.14 -8.17
CA SER A 210 -4.44 -31.13 -9.17
C SER A 210 -5.61 -30.21 -9.52
N HIS A 211 -6.85 -30.71 -9.48
CA HIS A 211 -8.04 -29.91 -9.74
C HIS A 211 -8.34 -29.01 -8.54
N LEU A 212 -8.26 -29.55 -7.32
CA LEU A 212 -8.41 -28.76 -6.11
C LEU A 212 -7.35 -27.64 -6.03
N LEU A 213 -6.09 -27.94 -6.33
CA LEU A 213 -5.02 -26.93 -6.33
C LEU A 213 -5.28 -25.84 -7.37
N PHE A 214 -5.77 -26.24 -8.56
CA PHE A 214 -6.18 -25.31 -9.59
C PHE A 214 -7.31 -24.37 -9.11
N ASP A 215 -8.36 -24.91 -8.50
CA ASP A 215 -9.48 -24.11 -7.98
C ASP A 215 -9.03 -23.16 -6.88
N LEU A 216 -8.21 -23.64 -5.93
CA LEU A 216 -7.64 -22.80 -4.87
C LEU A 216 -6.78 -21.66 -5.42
N THR A 217 -6.13 -21.86 -6.57
CA THR A 217 -5.30 -20.82 -7.20
C THR A 217 -6.09 -19.57 -7.54
N PHE A 218 -7.38 -19.70 -7.84
CA PHE A 218 -8.24 -18.57 -8.18
C PHE A 218 -9.15 -18.16 -7.01
N LEU A 219 -9.55 -19.09 -6.15
CA LEU A 219 -10.43 -18.80 -5.02
C LEU A 219 -9.70 -18.15 -3.85
N VAL A 220 -8.50 -18.63 -3.49
CA VAL A 220 -7.75 -18.11 -2.32
C VAL A 220 -7.39 -16.63 -2.47
N PRO A 221 -6.95 -16.13 -3.64
CA PRO A 221 -6.75 -14.69 -3.84
C PRO A 221 -8.01 -13.87 -3.57
N ILE A 222 -9.18 -14.30 -4.05
CA ILE A 222 -10.45 -13.60 -3.86
C ILE A 222 -10.83 -13.56 -2.37
N VAL A 223 -10.73 -14.71 -1.68
CA VAL A 223 -10.99 -14.79 -0.23
C VAL A 223 -9.99 -13.93 0.55
N SER A 224 -8.71 -13.93 0.17
CA SER A 224 -7.70 -13.08 0.81
C SER A 224 -7.98 -11.59 0.61
N ALA A 225 -8.48 -11.20 -0.55
CA ALA A 225 -8.87 -9.84 -0.86
C ALA A 225 -10.05 -9.37 0.00
N THR A 226 -11.09 -10.21 0.12
CA THR A 226 -12.27 -9.87 0.93
C THR A 226 -11.91 -9.76 2.41
N ILE A 227 -11.10 -10.69 2.94
CA ILE A 227 -10.60 -10.63 4.32
C ILE A 227 -9.75 -9.38 4.53
N THR A 228 -8.78 -9.12 3.64
CA THR A 228 -7.90 -7.94 3.73
C THR A 228 -8.70 -6.65 3.71
N TYR A 229 -9.67 -6.54 2.81
CA TYR A 229 -10.56 -5.39 2.73
C TYR A 229 -11.35 -5.19 4.02
N ALA A 230 -11.97 -6.26 4.54
CA ALA A 230 -12.75 -6.21 5.77
C ALA A 230 -11.89 -5.76 6.96
N VAL A 231 -10.70 -6.36 7.13
CA VAL A 231 -9.77 -6.01 8.22
C VAL A 231 -9.28 -4.57 8.10
N LEU A 232 -8.85 -4.13 6.91
CA LEU A 232 -8.36 -2.76 6.76
C LEU A 232 -9.47 -1.73 6.91
N LYS A 233 -10.70 -2.06 6.47
CA LYS A 233 -11.86 -1.19 6.65
C LYS A 233 -12.22 -1.03 8.13
N THR A 234 -12.24 -2.12 8.90
CA THR A 234 -12.51 -2.04 10.35
C THR A 234 -11.42 -1.29 11.10
N MET A 235 -10.15 -1.47 10.72
CA MET A 235 -9.04 -0.70 11.29
C MET A 235 -9.15 0.79 10.99
N ARG A 236 -9.64 1.15 9.79
CA ARG A 236 -9.84 2.55 9.38
C ARG A 236 -10.97 3.22 10.15
N GLU A 237 -12.03 2.48 10.48
CA GLU A 237 -13.19 2.97 11.23
C GLU A 237 -12.96 3.00 12.76
N GLY A 238 -11.81 2.50 13.23
CA GLY A 238 -11.47 2.49 14.64
C GLY A 238 -11.07 3.87 15.19
N TYR A 239 -11.52 4.20 16.41
CA TYR A 239 -11.24 5.45 17.12
C TYR A 239 -9.74 5.83 17.16
N MET A 240 -8.85 4.83 17.25
CA MET A 240 -7.40 5.07 17.25
C MET A 240 -6.84 5.53 15.91
N PHE A 241 -7.47 5.17 14.78
CA PHE A 241 -7.07 5.67 13.47
C PHE A 241 -7.39 7.16 13.34
N ASP A 242 -8.59 7.56 13.73
CA ASP A 242 -9.01 8.97 13.72
C ASP A 242 -8.19 9.82 14.69
N LEU A 243 -7.88 9.29 15.88
CA LEU A 243 -7.05 9.95 16.86
C LEU A 243 -5.61 10.15 16.34
N ASN A 244 -4.98 9.11 15.79
CA ASN A 244 -3.64 9.23 15.20
C ASN A 244 -3.63 10.22 14.03
N ARG A 245 -4.64 10.18 13.17
CA ARG A 245 -4.74 11.10 12.03
C ARG A 245 -4.81 12.56 12.49
N ARG A 246 -5.49 12.84 13.60
CA ARG A 246 -5.54 14.18 14.21
C ARG A 246 -4.23 14.57 14.88
N TYR A 247 -3.55 13.66 15.61
CA TYR A 247 -2.24 13.94 16.22
C TYR A 247 -1.17 14.37 15.20
N TYR A 248 -1.15 13.77 14.01
CA TYR A 248 -0.22 14.17 12.96
C TYR A 248 -0.58 15.49 12.27
N ARG A 249 -1.83 15.96 12.40
CA ARG A 249 -2.25 17.30 11.91
C ARG A 249 -1.99 18.40 12.93
N LEU A 250 -2.04 18.05 14.23
CA LEU A 250 -1.91 18.99 15.34
C LEU A 250 -0.46 19.19 15.82
N ARG A 251 0.53 18.50 15.23
CA ARG A 251 1.93 18.77 15.57
C ARG A 251 2.38 19.97 14.76
N PRO A 252 2.64 21.14 15.38
CA PRO A 252 3.21 22.27 14.67
C PRO A 252 4.57 21.84 14.12
N PRO A 253 4.96 22.28 12.91
CA PRO A 253 6.37 22.28 12.55
C PRO A 253 7.12 23.07 13.63
N LYS A 254 8.26 22.52 14.08
CA LYS A 254 9.13 23.20 15.04
C LYS A 254 10.03 24.18 14.30
#